data_AF-A0A963WDY7-F1
#
_entry.id   AF-A0A963WDY7-F1
#
_cell.length_a   1.000
_cell.length_b   1.000
_cell.length_c   1.000
_cell.angle_alpha   90.00
_cell.angle_beta   90.00
_cell.angle_gamma   90.00
#
_symmetry.space_group_name_H-M   'P 1'
#
loop_
_entity.id
_entity.type
_entity.pdbx_description
1 polymer ?
#
loop_
_entity_poly.entity_id
_entity_poly.type
_entity_poly.pdbx_seq_one_letter_code
_entity_poly.pdbx_strand_id
1 'polypeptide(L)'
;MKFRFPIVIIDEDYRSDNTSGLGIRALADAIQAEGFEVVGATSYGDLSQFAQQQSRASAFILSIDDEEFSAGPDLDPAVLNLRNFIQEVRRKNLDVPLYIYGETKTSQHLPNDILRELHGFIHMFEDTP
;
A
#
# COMPACT_ATOMS: atom_id res chain seq x y z
N MET A 1 7.70 6.64 -27.59
CA MET A 1 7.94 6.11 -26.23
C MET A 1 6.60 5.73 -25.63
N LYS A 2 6.41 4.50 -25.14
CA LYS A 2 5.23 4.18 -24.32
C LYS A 2 5.56 4.59 -22.89
N PHE A 3 4.89 5.64 -22.40
CA PHE A 3 4.93 5.97 -20.98
C PHE A 3 4.16 4.88 -20.24
N ARG A 4 4.82 4.21 -19.32
CA ARG A 4 4.15 3.28 -18.41
C ARG A 4 4.04 3.94 -17.05
N PHE A 5 2.84 3.88 -16.49
CA PHE A 5 2.53 4.38 -15.16
C PHE A 5 2.05 3.19 -14.34
N PRO A 6 2.96 2.50 -13.63
CA PRO A 6 2.60 1.30 -12.91
C PRO A 6 1.82 1.61 -11.63
N ILE A 7 0.97 0.68 -11.22
CA ILE A 7 0.41 0.60 -9.88
C ILE A 7 1.45 -0.10 -9.01
N VAL A 8 1.81 0.53 -7.90
CA VAL A 8 2.83 0.01 -6.99
C VAL A 8 2.14 -0.60 -5.79
N ILE A 9 2.43 -1.87 -5.54
CA ILE A 9 1.91 -2.63 -4.40
C ILE A 9 3.05 -2.85 -3.41
N ILE A 10 2.77 -2.62 -2.14
CA ILE A 10 3.76 -2.62 -1.07
C ILE A 10 3.25 -3.57 -0.01
N ASP A 11 3.91 -4.70 0.13
CA ASP A 11 3.53 -5.72 1.10
C ASP A 11 4.79 -6.48 1.54
N GLU A 12 5.03 -6.54 2.85
CA GLU A 12 6.15 -7.29 3.42
C GLU A 12 6.08 -8.76 3.02
N ASP A 13 4.86 -9.27 2.85
CA ASP A 13 4.56 -10.64 2.46
C ASP A 13 4.30 -10.83 0.97
N TYR A 14 4.60 -9.85 0.12
CA TYR A 14 4.34 -9.95 -1.33
C TYR A 14 4.97 -11.21 -1.97
N ARG A 15 6.10 -11.67 -1.43
CA ARG A 15 6.83 -12.87 -1.90
C ARG A 15 6.60 -14.11 -1.03
N SER A 16 5.81 -13.99 0.02
CA SER A 16 5.47 -15.06 0.96
C SER A 16 4.29 -15.89 0.44
N ASP A 17 4.28 -17.19 0.76
CA ASP A 17 3.18 -18.10 0.44
C ASP A 17 2.11 -18.18 1.56
N ASN A 18 2.03 -17.15 2.40
CA ASN A 18 0.98 -17.01 3.40
C ASN A 18 -0.31 -16.43 2.78
N THR A 19 -1.39 -16.42 3.56
CA THR A 19 -2.71 -15.96 3.08
C THR A 19 -2.68 -14.51 2.59
N SER A 20 -1.97 -13.63 3.31
CA SER A 20 -1.82 -12.21 2.96
C SER A 20 -1.09 -12.04 1.62
N GLY A 21 0.08 -12.67 1.49
CA GLY A 21 0.89 -12.68 0.27
C GLY A 21 0.21 -13.33 -0.94
N LEU A 22 -0.66 -14.33 -0.73
CA LEU A 22 -1.49 -14.89 -1.81
C LEU A 22 -2.60 -13.94 -2.23
N GLY A 23 -3.27 -13.29 -1.26
CA GLY A 23 -4.34 -12.34 -1.51
C GLY A 23 -3.88 -11.13 -2.31
N ILE A 24 -2.76 -10.52 -1.91
CA ILE A 24 -2.23 -9.35 -2.60
C ILE A 24 -1.74 -9.69 -4.02
N ARG A 25 -1.21 -10.90 -4.24
CA ARG A 25 -0.78 -11.36 -5.56
C ARG A 25 -1.97 -11.61 -6.47
N ALA A 26 -3.06 -12.17 -5.94
CA ALA A 26 -4.30 -12.30 -6.70
C ALA A 26 -4.84 -10.93 -7.15
N LEU A 27 -4.78 -9.92 -6.27
CA LEU A 27 -5.12 -8.54 -6.64
C LEU A 27 -4.17 -7.98 -7.71
N ALA A 28 -2.86 -8.22 -7.57
CA ALA A 28 -1.87 -7.81 -8.55
C ALA A 28 -2.14 -8.42 -9.94
N ASP A 29 -2.44 -9.73 -9.99
CA ASP A 29 -2.72 -10.46 -11.22
C ASP A 29 -4.02 -9.98 -11.88
N ALA A 30 -5.06 -9.68 -11.09
CA ALA A 30 -6.32 -9.12 -11.59
C ALA A 30 -6.11 -7.73 -12.22
N ILE A 31 -5.36 -6.85 -11.54
CA ILE A 31 -4.99 -5.53 -12.07
C ILE A 31 -4.17 -5.65 -13.36
N GLN A 32 -3.26 -6.63 -13.43
CA GLN A 32 -2.48 -6.90 -14.65
C GLN A 32 -3.36 -7.42 -15.80
N ALA A 33 -4.37 -8.24 -15.51
CA ALA A 33 -5.32 -8.75 -16.49
C ALA A 33 -6.14 -7.61 -17.14
N GLU A 34 -6.42 -6.54 -16.39
CA GLU A 34 -7.03 -5.30 -16.89
C GLU A 34 -6.07 -4.42 -17.72
N GLY A 35 -4.83 -4.85 -17.92
CA GLY A 35 -3.85 -4.20 -18.79
C GLY A 35 -2.98 -3.14 -18.11
N PHE A 36 -3.03 -3.04 -16.78
CA PHE A 36 -2.13 -2.18 -16.00
C PHE A 36 -0.80 -2.89 -15.72
N GLU A 37 0.26 -2.11 -15.55
CA GLU A 37 1.54 -2.62 -15.06
C GLU A 37 1.53 -2.58 -13.53
N VAL A 38 1.87 -3.69 -12.88
CA VAL A 38 1.95 -3.77 -11.42
C VAL A 38 3.38 -4.06 -10.99
N VAL A 39 3.85 -3.34 -9.97
CA VAL A 39 5.16 -3.52 -9.38
C VAL A 39 4.99 -3.82 -7.89
N GLY A 40 5.41 -5.01 -7.46
CA GLY A 40 5.43 -5.39 -6.05
C GLY A 40 6.75 -5.03 -5.37
N ALA A 41 6.67 -4.43 -4.18
CA ALA A 41 7.79 -4.11 -3.29
C ALA A 41 7.55 -4.73 -1.90
N THR A 42 8.63 -5.15 -1.24
CA THR A 42 8.56 -5.83 0.06
C THR A 42 8.86 -4.93 1.25
N SER A 43 9.17 -3.65 1.03
CA SER A 43 9.44 -2.73 2.14
C SER A 43 9.20 -1.26 1.76
N TYR A 44 8.78 -0.46 2.74
CA TYR A 44 8.68 1.01 2.66
C TYR A 44 10.01 1.70 2.25
N GLY A 45 11.14 1.10 2.65
CA GLY A 45 12.49 1.62 2.38
C GLY A 45 12.89 1.53 0.91
N ASP A 46 12.55 0.43 0.25
CA ASP A 46 12.78 0.26 -1.19
C ASP A 46 12.05 1.34 -1.99
N LEU A 47 10.90 1.79 -1.48
CA LEU A 47 10.06 2.75 -2.17
C LEU A 47 10.53 4.18 -2.11
N SER A 48 11.24 4.58 -1.05
CA SER A 48 11.91 5.88 -1.08
C SER A 48 12.88 5.96 -2.24
N GLN A 49 13.58 4.85 -2.56
CA GLN A 49 14.40 4.74 -3.75
C GLN A 49 13.56 4.64 -5.03
N PHE A 50 12.49 3.84 -5.06
CA PHE A 50 11.63 3.74 -6.25
C PHE A 50 10.92 5.05 -6.59
N ALA A 51 10.30 5.72 -5.62
CA ALA A 51 9.68 7.02 -5.82
C ALA A 51 10.71 8.08 -6.22
N GLN A 52 11.99 7.95 -5.84
CA GLN A 52 13.06 8.86 -6.29
C GLN A 52 13.53 8.54 -7.71
N GLN A 53 13.59 7.26 -8.10
CA GLN A 53 14.10 6.82 -9.40
C GLN A 53 13.03 6.72 -10.50
N GLN A 54 11.76 6.54 -10.12
CA GLN A 54 10.62 6.30 -10.99
C GLN A 54 9.42 7.11 -10.51
N SER A 55 9.41 8.42 -10.80
CA SER A 55 8.29 9.37 -10.55
C SER A 55 6.98 9.05 -11.31
N ARG A 56 6.77 7.80 -11.74
CA ARG A 56 5.71 7.41 -12.68
C ARG A 56 4.65 6.50 -12.06
N ALA A 57 4.66 6.25 -10.76
CA ALA A 57 3.60 5.48 -10.13
C ALA A 57 2.24 6.17 -10.36
N SER A 58 1.24 5.42 -10.85
CA SER A 58 -0.12 5.91 -11.05
C SER A 58 -0.97 5.80 -9.79
N ALA A 59 -0.68 4.84 -8.92
CA ALA A 59 -1.31 4.63 -7.63
C ALA A 59 -0.40 3.79 -6.74
N PHE A 60 -0.61 3.88 -5.43
CA PHE A 60 0.02 2.98 -4.45
C PHE A 60 -1.05 2.20 -3.69
N ILE A 61 -0.77 0.93 -3.45
CA ILE A 61 -1.55 0.04 -2.57
C ILE A 61 -0.60 -0.44 -1.48
N LEU A 62 -0.96 -0.19 -0.23
CA LEU A 62 -0.17 -0.52 0.96
C LEU A 62 -0.86 -1.64 1.72
N SER A 63 -0.21 -2.78 1.86
CA SER A 63 -0.67 -3.86 2.73
C SER A 63 -0.34 -3.53 4.17
N ILE A 64 -1.33 -3.68 5.06
CA ILE A 64 -1.17 -3.55 6.50
C ILE A 64 -2.00 -4.64 7.17
N ASP A 65 -1.36 -5.39 8.06
CA ASP A 65 -2.02 -6.42 8.85
C ASP A 65 -2.41 -5.89 10.24
N ASP A 66 -3.48 -6.44 10.80
CA ASP A 66 -3.98 -6.07 12.14
C ASP A 66 -2.96 -6.37 13.25
N GLU A 67 -2.12 -7.38 13.05
CA GLU A 67 -1.06 -7.78 13.99
C GLU A 67 0.06 -6.73 14.13
N GLU A 68 0.15 -5.78 13.19
CA GLU A 68 1.11 -4.67 13.25
C GLU A 68 0.71 -3.56 14.23
N PHE A 69 -0.54 -3.59 14.73
CA PHE A 69 -1.05 -2.64 15.71
C PHE A 69 -0.96 -3.21 17.12
N SER A 70 -0.33 -2.46 18.02
CA SER A 70 -0.25 -2.80 19.44
C SER A 70 -1.35 -2.09 20.21
N ALA A 71 -1.88 -2.75 21.25
CA ALA A 71 -2.89 -2.15 22.15
C ALA A 71 -2.30 -1.10 23.12
N GLY A 72 -1.07 -0.64 22.89
CA GLY A 72 -0.35 0.28 23.77
C GLY A 72 -0.79 1.74 23.60
N PRO A 73 -0.41 2.63 24.54
CA PRO A 73 -0.70 4.06 24.45
C PRO A 73 0.19 4.80 23.41
N ASP A 74 1.23 4.14 22.89
CA ASP A 74 2.17 4.73 21.93
C ASP A 74 1.74 4.45 20.48
N LEU A 75 2.09 5.35 19.56
CA LEU A 75 1.85 5.16 18.14
C LEU A 75 2.67 3.98 17.62
N ASP A 76 1.99 3.02 16.97
CA ASP A 76 2.62 1.83 16.44
C ASP A 76 3.71 2.16 15.40
N PRO A 77 4.81 1.39 15.38
CA PRO A 77 5.85 1.53 14.35
C PRO A 77 5.29 1.49 12.93
N ALA A 78 4.28 0.67 12.67
CA ALA A 78 3.59 0.59 11.38
C ALA A 78 2.90 1.92 11.01
N VAL A 79 2.19 2.54 11.94
CA VAL A 79 1.55 3.85 11.76
C VAL A 79 2.59 4.94 11.47
N LEU A 80 3.73 4.91 12.16
CA LEU A 80 4.83 5.85 11.92
C LEU A 80 5.46 5.65 10.53
N ASN A 81 5.70 4.41 10.12
CA ASN A 81 6.23 4.08 8.80
C ASN A 81 5.27 4.52 7.70
N LEU A 82 3.97 4.22 7.86
CA LEU A 82 2.92 4.65 6.96
C LEU A 82 2.86 6.18 6.85
N ARG A 83 2.88 6.90 7.97
CA ARG A 83 2.86 8.37 7.98
C ARG A 83 4.07 8.95 7.24
N ASN A 84 5.27 8.43 7.51
CA ASN A 84 6.49 8.86 6.83
C ASN A 84 6.42 8.59 5.31
N PHE A 85 5.89 7.43 4.92
CA PHE A 85 5.69 7.08 3.52
C PHE A 85 4.73 8.05 2.81
N ILE A 86 3.55 8.29 3.39
CA ILE A 86 2.56 9.22 2.84
C ILE A 86 3.17 10.61 2.68
N GLN A 87 3.90 11.11 3.69
CA GLN A 87 4.58 12.40 3.61
C GLN A 87 5.57 12.48 2.45
N GLU A 88 6.41 11.46 2.26
CA GLU A 88 7.37 11.41 1.15
C GLU A 88 6.68 11.34 -0.22
N VAL A 89 5.58 10.60 -0.33
CA VAL A 89 4.80 10.52 -1.56
C VAL A 89 4.14 11.88 -1.86
N ARG A 90 3.46 12.49 -0.87
CA ARG A 90 2.78 13.79 -1.02
C ARG A 90 3.74 14.92 -1.32
N ARG A 91 4.98 14.87 -0.81
CA ARG A 91 6.06 15.82 -1.15
C ARG A 91 6.39 15.82 -2.64
N LYS A 92 6.16 14.70 -3.35
CA LYS A 92 6.42 14.57 -4.80
C LYS A 92 5.17 14.75 -5.65
N ASN A 93 4.06 14.14 -5.24
CA ASN A 93 2.79 14.22 -5.93
C ASN A 93 1.64 14.24 -4.92
N LEU A 94 0.96 15.39 -4.82
CA LEU A 94 -0.17 15.59 -3.91
C LEU A 94 -1.39 14.75 -4.30
N ASP A 95 -1.54 14.45 -5.59
CA ASP A 95 -2.77 13.87 -6.15
C ASP A 95 -2.66 12.38 -6.45
N VAL A 96 -1.52 11.74 -6.16
CA VAL A 96 -1.39 10.30 -6.43
C VAL A 96 -2.33 9.49 -5.51
N PRO A 97 -3.18 8.62 -6.07
CA PRO A 97 -4.06 7.77 -5.28
C PRO A 97 -3.26 6.84 -4.35
N LEU A 98 -3.71 6.77 -3.09
CA LEU A 98 -3.17 5.89 -2.05
C LEU A 98 -4.30 5.00 -1.53
N TYR A 99 -4.10 3.69 -1.56
CA TYR A 99 -5.04 2.70 -1.04
C TYR A 99 -4.38 1.88 0.06
N ILE A 100 -5.17 1.46 1.04
CA ILE A 100 -4.77 0.43 2.01
C ILE A 100 -5.41 -0.89 1.61
N TYR A 101 -4.64 -1.95 1.63
CA TYR A 101 -5.08 -3.34 1.58
C TYR A 101 -4.89 -3.94 2.97
N GLY A 102 -5.91 -4.58 3.52
CA GLY A 102 -5.81 -5.16 4.86
C GLY A 102 -7.15 -5.67 5.37
N GLU A 103 -7.21 -6.00 6.66
CA GLU A 103 -8.44 -6.43 7.30
C GLU A 103 -9.40 -5.26 7.57
N THR A 104 -10.71 -5.54 7.66
CA THR A 104 -11.72 -4.52 7.99
C THR A 104 -11.42 -3.76 9.28
N LYS A 105 -10.85 -4.45 10.28
CA LYS A 105 -10.50 -3.86 11.56
C LYS A 105 -9.28 -2.94 11.48
N THR A 106 -8.39 -3.12 10.51
CA THR A 106 -7.17 -2.32 10.32
C THR A 106 -7.50 -0.85 10.14
N SER A 107 -8.59 -0.55 9.42
CA SER A 107 -9.08 0.81 9.22
C SER A 107 -9.43 1.55 10.53
N GLN A 108 -9.81 0.83 11.59
CA GLN A 108 -10.21 1.41 12.88
C GLN A 108 -9.02 1.85 13.73
N HIS A 109 -7.85 1.25 13.51
CA HIS A 109 -6.62 1.56 14.23
C HIS A 109 -5.87 2.76 13.62
N LEU A 110 -6.23 3.16 12.40
CA LEU A 110 -5.57 4.27 11.72
C LEU A 110 -6.01 5.64 12.25
N PRO A 111 -5.07 6.54 12.56
CA PRO A 111 -5.41 7.88 13.03
C PRO A 111 -5.99 8.74 11.89
N ASN A 112 -6.86 9.70 12.26
CA ASN A 112 -7.61 10.53 11.32
C ASN A 112 -6.73 11.31 10.33
N ASP A 113 -5.50 11.70 10.71
CA ASP A 113 -4.60 12.40 9.80
C ASP A 113 -4.17 11.52 8.62
N ILE A 114 -3.98 10.22 8.86
CA ILE A 114 -3.68 9.24 7.82
C ILE A 114 -4.93 8.95 6.99
N LEU A 115 -6.08 8.71 7.63
CA LEU A 115 -7.33 8.41 6.93
C LEU A 115 -7.71 9.47 5.89
N ARG A 116 -7.38 10.74 6.16
CA ARG A 116 -7.66 11.86 5.25
C ARG A 116 -6.78 11.89 3.99
N GLU A 117 -5.64 11.20 4.00
CA GLU A 117 -4.72 11.13 2.86
C GLU A 117 -5.02 9.94 1.94
N LEU A 118 -5.76 8.95 2.45
CA LEU A 118 -6.11 7.73 1.74
C LEU A 118 -7.32 7.95 0.84
N HIS A 119 -7.31 7.29 -0.32
CA HIS A 119 -8.38 7.34 -1.32
C HIS A 119 -9.37 6.19 -1.17
N GLY A 120 -8.98 5.10 -0.52
CA GLY A 120 -9.85 3.96 -0.28
C GLY A 120 -9.17 2.84 0.50
N PHE A 121 -10.01 1.89 0.90
CA PHE A 121 -9.63 0.65 1.56
C PHE A 121 -10.08 -0.52 0.69
N ILE A 122 -9.20 -1.51 0.55
CA ILE A 122 -9.46 -2.78 -0.11
C ILE A 122 -9.39 -3.84 0.99
N HIS A 123 -10.51 -4.50 1.23
CA HIS A 123 -10.66 -5.43 2.33
C HIS A 123 -10.26 -6.83 1.89
N MET A 124 -9.21 -7.38 2.50
CA MET A 124 -8.56 -8.62 2.10
C MET A 124 -9.53 -9.82 1.98
N PHE A 125 -10.52 -9.93 2.88
CA PHE A 125 -11.41 -11.08 2.96
C PHE A 125 -12.82 -10.81 2.41
N GLU A 126 -13.17 -9.55 2.20
CA GLU A 126 -14.50 -9.11 1.83
C GLU A 126 -14.59 -8.63 0.38
N ASP A 127 -13.50 -8.06 -0.17
CA ASP A 127 -13.46 -7.57 -1.54
C ASP A 127 -12.94 -8.64 -2.50
N THR A 128 -13.50 -8.66 -3.71
CA THR A 128 -13.07 -9.58 -4.78
C THR A 128 -11.95 -8.93 -5.61
N PRO A 129 -10.85 -9.65 -5.91
CA PRO A 129 -9.82 -9.21 -6.83
C PRO A 129 -10.33 -8.85 -8.23
#